data_AF-A0A7C9PQR3-F1
#
_entry.id   AF-A0A7C9PQR3-F1
#
_cell.length_a   1.000
_cell.length_b   1.000
_cell.length_c   1.000
_cell.angle_alpha   90.00
_cell.angle_beta   90.00
_cell.angle_gamma   90.00
#
_symmetry.space_group_name_H-M   'P 1'
#
loop_
_entity.id
_entity.type
_entity.pdbx_description
1 polymer ?
#
loop_
_entity_poly.entity_id
_entity_poly.type
_entity_poly.pdbx_seq_one_letter_code
_entity_poly.pdbx_strand_id
1 'polypeptide(L)'
;MIGQFAIDRSCQGQGLSRKLLGDAYRRICLLYNQGIIGFKAIRVDTRKPEAKEFWLKQGFIEFQKTKRCLFLPVKTILRELEA
;
A
#
# COMPACT_ATOMS: atom_id res chain seq x y z
N MET A 1 2.55 5.56 -6.48
CA MET A 1 1.63 4.46 -6.87
C MET A 1 2.37 3.14 -6.69
N ILE A 2 1.69 2.05 -6.33
CA ILE A 2 2.26 0.70 -6.43
C ILE A 2 1.69 0.09 -7.70
N GLY A 3 2.52 -0.04 -8.74
CA GLY A 3 2.09 -0.55 -10.04
C GLY A 3 2.02 -2.07 -10.09
N GLN A 4 2.90 -2.76 -9.37
CA GLN A 4 2.96 -4.21 -9.31
C GLN A 4 3.28 -4.65 -7.88
N PHE A 5 2.58 -5.68 -7.44
CA PHE A 5 2.80 -6.31 -6.14
C PHE A 5 2.42 -7.78 -6.24
N ALA A 6 3.41 -8.65 -6.04
CA ALA A 6 3.25 -10.09 -6.18
C ALA A 6 4.16 -10.80 -5.18
N ILE A 7 3.76 -12.02 -4.81
CA ILE A 7 4.54 -12.95 -3.99
C ILE A 7 4.57 -14.26 -4.75
N ASP A 8 5.74 -14.89 -4.80
CA ASP A 8 5.87 -16.23 -5.37
C ASP A 8 4.94 -17.22 -4.66
N ARG A 9 4.36 -18.16 -5.41
CA ARG A 9 3.40 -19.13 -4.86
C ARG A 9 3.99 -19.96 -3.73
N SER A 10 5.27 -20.34 -3.79
CA SER A 10 5.93 -21.11 -2.73
C SER A 10 6.13 -20.31 -1.44
N CYS A 11 6.03 -18.98 -1.52
CA CYS A 11 6.26 -18.06 -0.40
C CYS A 11 4.96 -17.47 0.17
N GLN A 12 3.80 -17.86 -0.35
CA GLN A 12 2.50 -17.37 0.17
C GLN A 12 2.23 -17.90 1.59
N GLY A 13 1.47 -17.13 2.38
CA GLY A 13 1.13 -17.50 3.76
C GLY A 13 2.25 -17.25 4.79
N GLN A 14 3.49 -16.97 4.35
CA GLN A 14 4.64 -16.78 5.25
C GLN A 14 4.80 -15.34 5.79
N GLY A 15 3.78 -14.50 5.61
CA GLY A 15 3.82 -13.08 6.02
C GLY A 15 4.73 -12.18 5.17
N LEU A 16 5.27 -12.68 4.06
CA LEU A 16 6.21 -11.93 3.20
C LEU A 16 5.58 -10.67 2.60
N SER A 17 4.30 -10.73 2.22
CA SER A 17 3.56 -9.56 1.70
C SER A 17 3.57 -8.38 2.67
N ARG A 18 3.33 -8.63 3.96
CA ARG A 18 3.35 -7.60 5.00
C ARG A 18 4.76 -7.02 5.18
N LYS A 19 5.80 -7.87 5.15
CA LYS A 19 7.20 -7.43 5.26
C LYS A 19 7.61 -6.52 4.09
N LEU A 20 7.27 -6.90 2.85
CA LEU A 20 7.56 -6.09 1.66
C LEU A 20 6.83 -4.74 1.69
N LEU A 21 5.55 -4.73 2.07
CA LEU A 21 4.81 -3.47 2.20
C LEU A 21 5.40 -2.57 3.29
N GLY A 22 5.74 -3.14 4.45
CA GLY A 22 6.37 -2.39 5.53
C GLY A 22 7.71 -1.76 5.13
N ASP A 23 8.57 -2.51 4.42
CA ASP A 23 9.81 -1.97 3.87
C ASP A 23 9.55 -0.85 2.86
N ALA A 24 8.62 -1.05 1.92
CA ALA A 24 8.25 -0.03 0.95
C ALA A 24 7.76 1.26 1.61
N TYR A 25 6.90 1.15 2.64
CA TYR A 25 6.38 2.30 3.38
C TYR A 25 7.48 3.06 4.13
N ARG A 26 8.41 2.36 4.80
CA ARG A 26 9.54 3.01 5.48
C ARG A 26 10.38 3.84 4.51
N ARG A 27 10.71 3.28 3.35
CA ARG A 27 11.54 3.96 2.35
C ARG A 27 10.88 5.23 1.81
N ILE A 28 9.60 5.15 1.43
CA ILE A 28 8.90 6.32 0.89
C ILE A 28 8.61 7.38 1.96
N CYS A 29 8.34 6.98 3.21
CA CYS A 29 8.10 7.92 4.30
C CYS A 29 9.38 8.62 4.73
N LEU A 30 10.53 7.94 4.69
CA LEU A 30 11.83 8.58 4.90
C LEU A 30 12.05 9.71 3.87
N LEU A 31 11.86 9.42 2.58
CA LEU A 31 12.01 10.42 1.51
C LEU A 31 10.99 11.56 1.63
N TYR A 32 9.76 11.25 2.07
CA TYR A 32 8.72 12.25 2.33
C TYR A 32 9.10 13.17 3.49
N ASN A 33 9.55 12.61 4.61
CA ASN A 33 9.93 13.36 5.81
C ASN A 33 11.18 14.23 5.58
N GLN A 34 12.08 13.80 4.69
CA GLN A 34 13.22 14.61 4.25
C GLN A 34 12.84 15.74 3.27
N GLY A 35 11.56 15.83 2.86
CA GLY A 35 11.08 16.83 1.91
C GLY A 35 11.54 16.59 0.46
N ILE A 36 12.13 15.43 0.16
CA ILE A 36 12.63 15.09 -1.19
C ILE A 36 11.45 14.79 -2.13
N ILE A 37 10.40 14.16 -1.61
CA ILE A 37 9.19 13.84 -2.36
C ILE A 37 7.93 14.30 -1.63
N GLY A 38 6.93 14.74 -2.38
CA GLY A 38 5.61 15.09 -1.86
C GLY A 38 4.52 14.27 -2.53
N PHE A 39 3.68 13.59 -1.75
CA PHE A 39 2.49 12.89 -2.25
C PHE A 39 1.37 12.93 -1.20
N LYS A 40 0.11 12.80 -1.66
CA LYS A 40 -1.07 12.79 -0.77
C LYS A 40 -1.55 11.39 -0.41
N ALA A 41 -1.31 10.42 -1.29
CA ALA A 41 -1.74 9.04 -1.10
C ALA A 41 -0.94 8.07 -1.97
N ILE A 42 -0.92 6.79 -1.57
CA ILE A 42 -0.51 5.68 -2.43
C ILE A 42 -1.76 5.13 -3.10
N ARG A 43 -1.75 5.05 -4.44
CA ARG A 43 -2.79 4.38 -5.23
C ARG A 43 -2.38 2.97 -5.63
N VAL A 44 -3.36 2.07 -5.69
CA VAL A 44 -3.31 0.74 -6.31
C VAL A 44 -4.52 0.53 -7.22
N ASP A 45 -4.32 -0.22 -8.30
CA ASP A 45 -5.39 -0.66 -9.18
C ASP A 45 -5.52 -2.18 -9.10
N THR A 46 -6.73 -2.66 -8.85
CA THR A 46 -7.01 -4.09 -8.62
C THR A 46 -7.81 -4.67 -9.78
N ARG A 47 -7.33 -5.79 -10.32
CA ARG A 47 -7.99 -6.50 -11.42
C ARG A 47 -8.84 -7.68 -10.96
N LYS A 48 -8.53 -8.23 -9.78
CA LYS A 48 -9.19 -9.41 -9.22
C LYS A 48 -9.80 -9.11 -7.84
N PRO A 49 -10.97 -9.68 -7.49
CA PRO A 49 -11.61 -9.47 -6.19
C PRO A 49 -10.71 -9.84 -5.00
N GLU A 50 -9.92 -10.90 -5.10
CA GLU A 50 -9.04 -11.36 -4.02
C GLU A 50 -7.92 -10.34 -3.75
N ALA A 51 -7.40 -9.71 -4.80
CA ALA A 51 -6.42 -8.64 -4.67
C ALA A 51 -7.04 -7.40 -4.02
N LYS A 52 -8.30 -7.07 -4.37
CA LYS A 52 -9.04 -5.97 -3.75
C LYS A 52 -9.20 -6.18 -2.25
N GLU A 53 -9.66 -7.36 -1.85
CA GLU A 53 -9.84 -7.73 -0.44
C GLU A 53 -8.51 -7.64 0.34
N PHE A 54 -7.40 -8.07 -0.28
CA PHE A 54 -6.08 -7.92 0.32
C PHE A 54 -5.76 -6.45 0.63
N TRP A 55 -5.93 -5.54 -0.32
CA TRP A 55 -5.62 -4.12 -0.11
C TRP A 55 -6.56 -3.45 0.90
N LEU A 56 -7.86 -3.78 0.89
CA LEU A 56 -8.82 -3.31 1.89
C LEU A 56 -8.38 -3.68 3.32
N LYS A 57 -7.91 -4.92 3.53
CA LYS A 57 -7.35 -5.37 4.81
C LYS A 57 -6.08 -4.62 5.24
N GLN A 58 -5.34 -4.03 4.29
CA GLN A 58 -4.20 -3.17 4.60
C GLN A 58 -4.58 -1.70 4.88
N GLY A 59 -5.88 -1.39 4.95
CA GLY A 59 -6.39 -0.05 5.25
C GLY A 59 -6.58 0.85 4.02
N PHE A 60 -6.47 0.32 2.80
CA PHE A 60 -6.79 1.08 1.60
C PHE A 60 -8.30 1.34 1.50
N ILE A 61 -8.65 2.47 0.90
CA ILE A 61 -10.02 2.96 0.74
C ILE A 61 -10.36 2.95 -0.75
N GLU A 62 -11.58 2.54 -1.10
CA GLU A 62 -12.06 2.56 -2.48
C GLU A 62 -12.30 3.98 -2.99
N PHE A 63 -12.06 4.20 -4.28
CA PHE A 63 -12.55 5.40 -4.95
C PHE A 63 -14.08 5.30 -5.15
N GLN A 64 -14.80 6.38 -4.85
CA GLN A 64 -16.26 6.45 -4.99
C GLN A 64 -16.75 6.08 -6.39
N LYS A 65 -16.07 6.57 -7.44
CA LYS A 65 -16.46 6.36 -8.84
C LYS A 65 -15.84 5.11 -9.47
N THR A 66 -14.79 4.54 -8.88
CA THR A 66 -14.02 3.46 -9.50
C THR A 66 -13.59 2.45 -8.44
N LYS A 67 -14.47 1.49 -8.14
CA LYS A 67 -14.29 0.47 -7.10
C LYS A 67 -13.08 -0.47 -7.29
N ARG A 68 -12.41 -0.42 -8.44
CA ARG A 68 -11.16 -1.15 -8.73
C ARG A 68 -9.92 -0.37 -8.32
N CYS A 69 -10.03 0.95 -8.19
CA CYS A 69 -8.97 1.81 -7.71
C CYS A 69 -9.12 1.95 -6.20
N LEU A 70 -8.02 1.81 -5.48
CA LEU A 70 -7.96 2.06 -4.06
C LEU A 70 -6.80 3.00 -3.73
N PHE A 71 -6.89 3.69 -2.60
CA PHE A 71 -5.82 4.54 -2.12
C PHE A 71 -5.63 4.46 -0.61
N LEU A 72 -4.41 4.74 -0.17
CA LEU A 72 -4.04 4.89 1.23
C LEU A 72 -3.47 6.30 1.45
N PRO A 73 -4.12 7.16 2.26
CA PRO A 73 -3.62 8.50 2.55
C PRO A 73 -2.24 8.48 3.20
N VAL A 74 -1.35 9.40 2.84
CA VAL A 74 -0.01 9.52 3.44
C VAL A 74 -0.08 9.72 4.95
N LYS A 75 -1.08 10.47 5.43
CA LYS A 75 -1.33 10.70 6.86
C LYS A 75 -1.55 9.41 7.64
N THR A 76 -2.22 8.42 7.03
CA THR A 76 -2.45 7.12 7.65
C THR A 76 -1.13 6.36 7.78
N ILE A 77 -0.30 6.39 6.74
CA ILE A 77 0.98 5.66 6.73
C ILE A 77 1.95 6.25 7.77
N LEU A 78 2.05 7.58 7.84
CA LEU A 78 2.92 8.27 8.79
C LEU A 78 2.52 7.93 10.24
N ARG A 79 1.22 8.00 10.56
CA ARG A 79 0.71 7.66 11.90
C ARG A 79 1.10 6.25 12.33
N GLU A 80 0.97 5.27 11.44
CA GLU A 80 1.26 3.86 11.77
C GLU A 80 2.76 3.54 11.84
N LEU A 81 3.63 4.37 11.25
CA LEU A 81 5.08 4.21 11.33
C LEU A 81 5.71 4.93 12.53
N GLU A 82 5.03 5.94 13.05
CA GLU A 82 5.42 6.69 14.25
C GLU A 82 4.92 6.03 15.56
N ALA A 83 3.99 5.08 15.46
CA ALA A 83 3.46 4.28 16.56
C ALA A 83 4.33 3.04 16.87
#